data_AF-A0A7S0HRU4-F1
#
_entry.id   AF-A0A7S0HRU4-F1
#
_cell.length_a   1.000
_cell.length_b   1.000
_cell.length_c   1.000
_cell.angle_alpha   90.00
_cell.angle_beta   90.00
_cell.angle_gamma   90.00
#
_symmetry.space_group_name_H-M   'P 1'
#
loop_
_entity.id
_entity.type
_entity.pdbx_description
1 polymer ?
#
loop_
_entity_poly.entity_id
_entity_poly.type
_entity_poly.pdbx_seq_one_letter_code
_entity_poly.pdbx_strand_id
1 'polypeptide(L)'
;KYIASKGVTSHSTMGFCWGGFICMRFGGEATEGLRSTIAVHAAFWDKEKDFAKNLKVPICVVAAKGDPSETIKEVTDTMSIASKCVFKRFDDQIHGFLAARGDFKDPANNK
;
A
#
# COMPACT_ATOMS: atom_id res chain seq x y z
N LYS A 1 -13.86 13.53 -6.38
CA LYS A 1 -14.77 14.35 -7.20
C LYS A 1 -14.23 14.67 -8.60
N TYR A 2 -12.97 15.08 -8.77
CA TYR A 2 -12.40 15.41 -10.10
C TYR A 2 -12.48 14.25 -11.11
N ILE A 3 -11.98 13.06 -10.77
CA ILE A 3 -12.01 11.91 -11.70
C ILE A 3 -13.45 11.43 -11.98
N ALA A 4 -14.33 11.51 -10.99
CA ALA A 4 -15.75 11.19 -11.17
C ALA A 4 -16.43 12.13 -12.18
N SER A 5 -16.11 13.44 -12.16
CA SER A 5 -16.62 14.38 -13.18
C SER A 5 -16.06 14.13 -14.58
N LYS A 6 -15.04 13.28 -14.72
CA LYS A 6 -14.53 12.78 -16.00
C LYS A 6 -15.15 11.43 -16.41
N GLY A 7 -16.18 10.96 -15.70
CA GLY A 7 -16.87 9.71 -15.99
C GLY A 7 -16.23 8.46 -15.37
N VAL A 8 -15.21 8.61 -14.52
CA VAL A 8 -14.59 7.47 -13.82
C VAL A 8 -15.51 7.00 -12.68
N THR A 9 -16.01 5.78 -12.78
CA THR A 9 -16.93 5.16 -11.80
C THR A 9 -16.21 4.23 -10.81
N SER A 10 -14.98 3.85 -11.10
CA SER A 10 -14.13 3.07 -10.20
C SER A 10 -12.66 3.40 -10.38
N HIS A 11 -11.90 3.35 -9.28
CA HIS A 11 -10.46 3.58 -9.30
C HIS A 11 -9.77 2.90 -8.11
N SER A 12 -8.44 2.82 -8.19
CA SER A 12 -7.56 2.44 -7.09
C SER A 12 -6.44 3.46 -6.98
N THR A 13 -5.79 3.53 -5.81
CA THR A 13 -4.64 4.42 -5.60
C THR A 13 -3.39 3.60 -5.35
N MET A 14 -2.26 4.08 -5.86
CA MET A 14 -0.95 3.53 -5.57
C MET A 14 -0.04 4.67 -5.13
N GLY A 15 0.77 4.43 -4.11
CA GLY A 15 1.72 5.41 -3.63
C GLY A 15 3.01 4.77 -3.15
N PHE A 16 4.08 5.56 -3.24
CA PHE A 16 5.45 5.17 -2.94
C PHE A 16 5.97 5.94 -1.73
N CYS A 17 6.66 5.29 -0.79
CA CYS A 17 7.23 5.96 0.39
C CYS A 17 6.12 6.70 1.17
N TRP A 18 6.24 8.01 1.39
CA TRP A 18 5.19 8.81 1.99
C TRP A 18 3.85 8.73 1.24
N GLY A 19 3.87 8.62 -0.09
CA GLY A 19 2.65 8.40 -0.87
C GLY A 19 1.98 7.05 -0.55
N GLY A 20 2.76 6.04 -0.18
CA GLY A 20 2.26 4.74 0.28
C GLY A 20 1.50 4.88 1.59
N PHE A 21 2.05 5.64 2.54
CA PHE A 21 1.37 6.01 3.79
C PHE A 21 0.05 6.76 3.54
N ILE A 22 0.03 7.67 2.57
CA ILE A 22 -1.21 8.37 2.19
C ILE A 22 -2.24 7.40 1.58
N CYS A 23 -1.81 6.48 0.70
CA CYS A 23 -2.70 5.46 0.12
C CYS A 23 -3.24 4.50 1.17
N MET A 24 -2.44 4.18 2.19
CA MET A 24 -2.89 3.52 3.40
C MET A 24 -4.04 4.32 3.99
N ARG A 25 -3.79 5.50 4.57
CA ARG A 25 -4.84 6.32 5.22
C ARG A 25 -6.10 6.49 4.38
N PHE A 26 -5.95 6.74 3.09
CA PHE A 26 -7.08 6.94 2.19
C PHE A 26 -7.99 5.72 2.05
N GLY A 27 -7.47 4.50 2.21
CA GLY A 27 -8.26 3.28 2.23
C GLY A 27 -9.27 3.21 3.39
N GLY A 28 -9.02 3.91 4.50
CA GLY A 28 -9.98 4.05 5.61
C GLY A 28 -10.97 5.19 5.42
N GLU A 29 -10.60 6.19 4.63
CA GLU A 29 -11.42 7.33 4.23
C GLU A 29 -12.09 7.09 2.85
N ALA A 30 -12.33 5.82 2.50
CA ALA A 30 -12.79 5.42 1.17
C ALA A 30 -14.00 6.24 0.69
N THR A 31 -13.91 6.72 -0.54
CA THR A 31 -14.96 7.48 -1.23
C THR A 31 -15.63 6.60 -2.29
N GLU A 32 -16.78 7.06 -2.80
CA GLU A 32 -17.51 6.35 -3.86
C GLU A 32 -16.60 6.09 -5.07
N GLY A 33 -16.54 4.83 -5.49
CA GLY A 33 -15.70 4.37 -6.61
C GLY A 33 -14.33 3.82 -6.22
N LEU A 34 -13.80 4.09 -5.02
CA LEU A 34 -12.52 3.52 -4.59
C LEU A 34 -12.66 2.00 -4.39
N ARG A 35 -11.81 1.21 -5.05
CA ARG A 35 -11.86 -0.26 -5.01
C ARG A 35 -10.72 -0.91 -4.22
N SER A 36 -9.55 -0.30 -4.20
CA SER A 36 -8.41 -0.76 -3.43
C SER A 36 -7.33 0.32 -3.30
N THR A 37 -6.41 0.12 -2.37
CA THR A 37 -5.20 0.96 -2.25
C THR A 37 -3.94 0.11 -2.27
N ILE A 38 -2.84 0.68 -2.74
CA ILE A 38 -1.55 0.01 -2.87
C ILE A 38 -0.49 0.89 -2.23
N ALA A 39 0.23 0.33 -1.27
CA ALA A 39 1.27 0.99 -0.51
C ALA A 39 2.61 0.32 -0.83
N VAL A 40 3.45 1.03 -1.57
CA VAL A 40 4.77 0.54 -1.98
C VAL A 40 5.81 1.21 -1.10
N HIS A 41 6.54 0.38 -0.36
CA HIS A 41 7.55 0.74 0.64
C HIS A 41 7.12 1.99 1.41
N ALA A 42 6.02 1.87 2.18
CA ALA A 42 5.41 3.00 2.89
C ALA A 42 6.37 3.60 3.92
N ALA A 43 6.19 4.88 4.25
CA ALA A 43 6.93 5.55 5.33
C ALA A 43 6.05 5.67 6.58
N PHE A 44 6.65 5.97 7.74
CA PHE A 44 5.91 6.26 8.98
C PHE A 44 5.05 5.10 9.54
N TRP A 45 5.49 3.85 9.37
CA TRP A 45 4.84 2.64 9.91
C TRP A 45 4.49 2.70 11.41
N ASP A 46 5.28 3.43 12.20
CA ASP A 46 5.05 3.68 13.63
C ASP A 46 3.72 4.41 13.89
N LYS A 47 3.23 5.15 12.91
CA LYS A 47 1.97 5.92 12.96
C LYS A 47 0.79 5.19 12.30
N GLU A 48 0.96 3.95 11.83
CA GLU A 48 0.01 3.28 10.94
C GLU A 48 -1.00 2.33 11.61
N LYS A 49 -0.78 1.92 12.88
CA LYS A 49 -1.59 0.90 13.55
C LYS A 49 -3.08 1.22 13.65
N ASP A 50 -3.42 2.51 13.77
CA ASP A 50 -4.82 2.95 13.92
C ASP A 50 -5.53 3.10 12.58
N PHE A 51 -4.79 3.34 11.50
CA PHE A 51 -5.38 3.39 10.17
C PHE A 51 -5.83 1.99 9.73
N ALA A 52 -5.00 0.96 9.92
CA ALA A 52 -5.28 -0.38 9.41
C ALA A 52 -6.63 -0.93 9.92
N LYS A 53 -7.02 -0.58 11.16
CA LYS A 53 -8.31 -0.94 11.76
C LYS A 53 -9.52 -0.33 11.06
N ASN A 54 -9.32 0.82 10.42
CA ASN A 54 -10.38 1.60 9.78
C ASN A 54 -10.47 1.36 8.27
N LEU A 55 -9.64 0.48 7.71
CA LEU A 55 -9.58 0.20 6.28
C LEU A 55 -10.94 -0.31 5.75
N LYS A 56 -11.48 0.34 4.71
CA LYS A 56 -12.80 0.01 4.12
C LYS A 56 -12.70 -0.73 2.79
N VAL A 57 -11.56 -0.65 2.13
CA VAL A 57 -11.28 -1.31 0.84
C VAL A 57 -10.03 -2.18 0.96
N PRO A 58 -9.88 -3.26 0.17
CA PRO A 58 -8.67 -4.07 0.21
C PRO A 58 -7.39 -3.27 -0.03
N ILE A 59 -6.31 -3.67 0.64
CA ILE A 59 -4.98 -3.07 0.49
C ILE A 59 -3.97 -4.09 -0.02
N CYS A 60 -3.07 -3.63 -0.90
CA CYS A 60 -1.82 -4.31 -1.23
C CYS A 60 -0.65 -3.56 -0.58
N VAL A 61 0.16 -4.26 0.19
CA VAL A 61 1.38 -3.74 0.81
C VAL A 61 2.58 -4.44 0.23
N VAL A 62 3.46 -3.65 -0.39
CA VAL A 62 4.76 -4.08 -0.90
C VAL A 62 5.85 -3.47 -0.03
N ALA A 63 6.41 -4.25 0.89
CA ALA A 63 7.42 -3.80 1.84
C ALA A 63 8.84 -4.19 1.37
N ALA A 64 9.82 -3.37 1.69
CA ALA A 64 11.23 -3.66 1.45
C ALA A 64 11.93 -4.17 2.73
N LYS A 65 13.20 -4.53 2.60
CA LYS A 65 14.06 -4.91 3.72
C LYS A 65 14.07 -3.81 4.77
N GLY A 66 13.69 -4.17 6.00
CA GLY A 66 13.68 -3.28 7.15
C GLY A 66 12.39 -2.48 7.34
N ASP A 67 11.42 -2.57 6.42
CA ASP A 67 10.10 -1.99 6.61
C ASP A 67 9.27 -2.88 7.58
N PRO A 68 8.76 -2.34 8.71
CA PRO A 68 8.03 -3.11 9.73
C PRO A 68 6.56 -3.34 9.37
N SER A 69 6.33 -3.97 8.21
CA SER A 69 4.99 -4.19 7.64
C SER A 69 4.16 -5.29 8.30
N GLU A 70 4.77 -6.12 9.15
CA GLU A 70 4.14 -7.27 9.81
C GLU A 70 2.95 -6.83 10.68
N THR A 71 3.09 -5.71 11.40
CA THR A 71 2.00 -5.19 12.24
C THR A 71 0.76 -4.81 11.43
N ILE A 72 0.95 -4.32 10.19
CA ILE A 72 -0.19 -3.98 9.33
C ILE A 72 -0.87 -5.25 8.84
N LYS A 73 -0.08 -6.26 8.46
CA LYS A 73 -0.62 -7.57 8.09
C LYS A 73 -1.46 -8.16 9.22
N GLU A 74 -0.92 -8.19 10.44
CA GLU A 74 -1.62 -8.70 11.63
C GLU A 74 -2.97 -8.00 11.85
N VAL A 75 -3.01 -6.66 11.76
CA VAL A 75 -4.28 -5.92 11.90
C VAL A 75 -5.25 -6.29 10.78
N THR A 76 -4.80 -6.29 9.53
CA THR A 76 -5.69 -6.58 8.39
C THR A 76 -6.20 -8.02 8.36
N ASP A 77 -5.43 -8.99 8.89
CA ASP A 77 -5.83 -10.39 8.97
C ASP A 77 -7.04 -10.60 9.91
N THR A 78 -7.28 -9.67 10.84
CA THR A 78 -8.46 -9.70 11.73
C THR A 78 -9.73 -9.12 11.08
N MET A 79 -9.62 -8.53 9.89
CA MET A 79 -10.72 -7.83 9.23
C MET A 79 -11.54 -8.77 8.35
N SER A 80 -12.82 -8.44 8.13
CA SER A 80 -13.70 -9.19 7.21
C SER A 80 -13.24 -9.19 5.75
N ILE A 81 -12.35 -8.27 5.37
CA ILE A 81 -11.77 -8.14 4.03
C ILE A 81 -10.37 -8.77 3.91
N ALA A 82 -9.87 -9.45 4.95
CA ALA A 82 -8.51 -10.00 5.02
C ALA A 82 -8.13 -10.80 3.77
N SER A 83 -9.02 -11.68 3.29
CA SER A 83 -8.78 -12.54 2.12
C SER A 83 -8.60 -11.79 0.79
N LYS A 84 -8.88 -10.48 0.77
CA LYS A 84 -8.70 -9.60 -0.40
C LYS A 84 -7.43 -8.75 -0.29
N CYS A 85 -6.80 -8.71 0.88
CA CYS A 85 -5.58 -7.94 1.10
C CYS A 85 -4.35 -8.76 0.70
N VAL A 86 -3.30 -8.07 0.24
CA VAL A 86 -2.04 -8.69 -0.17
C VAL A 86 -0.90 -8.06 0.61
N PHE A 87 -0.03 -8.90 1.17
CA PHE A 87 1.17 -8.48 1.87
C PHE A 87 2.37 -9.20 1.30
N LYS A 88 3.32 -8.44 0.75
CA LYS A 88 4.57 -8.99 0.25
C LYS A 88 5.73 -8.14 0.73
N ARG A 89 6.64 -8.78 1.45
CA ARG A 89 7.92 -8.21 1.84
C ARG A 89 9.04 -8.79 0.97
N PHE A 90 9.97 -7.93 0.57
CA PHE A 90 11.17 -8.25 -0.20
C PHE A 90 12.41 -7.99 0.67
N ASP A 91 12.89 -9.02 1.35
CA ASP A 91 14.01 -8.92 2.31
C ASP A 91 15.40 -8.76 1.67
N ASP A 92 15.47 -8.98 0.36
CA ASP A 92 16.64 -8.77 -0.48
C ASP A 92 16.70 -7.36 -1.10
N GLN A 93 15.60 -6.61 -1.06
CA GLN A 93 15.47 -5.32 -1.73
C GLN A 93 15.45 -4.14 -0.76
N ILE A 94 16.06 -3.02 -1.14
CA ILE A 94 16.12 -1.80 -0.32
C ILE A 94 14.83 -0.98 -0.42
N HIS A 95 14.52 -0.20 0.62
CA HIS A 95 13.43 0.76 0.56
C HIS A 95 13.55 1.69 -0.66
N GLY A 96 12.50 1.78 -1.49
CA GLY A 96 12.49 2.57 -2.72
C GLY A 96 12.95 1.82 -3.98
N PHE A 97 13.19 0.50 -3.92
CA PHE A 97 13.65 -0.29 -5.07
C PHE A 97 12.66 -0.30 -6.25
N LEU A 98 11.35 -0.16 -5.99
CA LEU A 98 10.31 -0.01 -7.01
C LEU A 98 10.10 1.46 -7.45
N ALA A 99 10.98 2.35 -7.03
CA ALA A 99 10.99 3.77 -7.37
C ALA A 99 12.41 4.18 -7.81
N ALA A 100 12.87 5.36 -7.40
CA ALA A 100 14.14 5.91 -7.84
C ALA A 100 15.40 5.15 -7.36
N ARG A 101 15.25 4.16 -6.46
CA ARG A 101 16.39 3.40 -5.89
C ARG A 101 16.51 1.98 -6.44
N GLY A 102 15.79 1.65 -7.51
CA GLY A 102 15.96 0.38 -8.21
C GLY A 102 17.37 0.26 -8.78
N ASP A 103 17.99 -0.92 -8.61
CA ASP A 103 19.28 -1.24 -9.24
C ASP A 103 19.06 -2.01 -10.54
N PHE A 104 19.17 -1.36 -11.70
CA PHE A 104 18.98 -2.01 -13.01
C PHE A 104 20.05 -3.05 -13.35
N LYS A 105 21.13 -3.16 -12.57
CA LYS A 105 22.10 -4.26 -12.70
C LYS A 105 21.66 -5.50 -11.93
N ASP A 106 20.77 -5.34 -10.95
CA ASP A 106 20.14 -6.45 -10.25
C ASP A 106 19.05 -7.08 -11.15
N PRO A 107 19.16 -8.36 -11.53
CA PRO A 107 18.13 -9.05 -12.30
C PRO A 107 16.76 -9.10 -11.61
N ALA A 108 16.66 -8.86 -10.30
CA ALA A 108 15.38 -8.76 -9.60
C ALA A 108 14.63 -7.44 -9.90
N ASN A 109 15.36 -6.37 -10.24
CA ASN A 109 14.82 -5.03 -10.49
C ASN A 109 14.70 -4.70 -11.99
N ASN A 110 15.37 -5.47 -12.85
CA ASN A 110 15.42 -5.27 -14.30
C ASN A 110 14.59 -6.31 -15.08
N LYS A 111 13.37 -6.59 -14.60
CA LYS A 111 12.42 -7.51 -15.24
C LYS A 111 11.13 -6.81 -15.62
#